data_AF-A0A087VVJ9-F1
#
_entry.id   AF-A0A087VVJ9-F1
#
_cell.length_a   1.000
_cell.length_b   1.000
_cell.length_c   1.000
_cell.angle_alpha   90.00
_cell.angle_beta   90.00
_cell.angle_gamma   90.00
#
_symmetry.space_group_name_H-M   'P 1'
#
loop_
_entity.id
_entity.type
_entity.pdbx_description
1 polymer ?
#
loop_
_entity_poly.entity_id
_entity_poly.type
_entity_poly.pdbx_seq_one_letter_code
_entity_poly.pdbx_strand_id
1 'polypeptide(L)'
;MDKEPTSGDQEISPPSGLEDSQTPPASESAEDTDGATRTRPRWMIPVVTAAAVVVLIAAGLICWRVVSNRQHTQAVERCSGAVARLEKPAGGAAARTARYQEAAGISSDQVKDVKTVIAMARAVKNAGGIKPQPVRCDASMKTQDLEAAADKAKDLNDRYDKLDRAAKAVLASRDAKDLDDARTALAAKREEASRLLGDSDGKVTDNTTRETLQQAIGQAEQTKGDKAKAWRDAVGPLQSAIDQVNASMQAKTQADQQAAEEAAQAAAQQAQAVQQARPSYGRGGGGGWSAPAPAAPAPSVPRGGNSSDDFNWEQWLQTQVPLGNGCNSAGVCAIG
;
A
#
# COMPACT_ATOMS: atom_id res chain seq x y z
N MET A 1 -3.87 34.90 -52.08
CA MET A 1 -4.64 33.65 -52.15
C MET A 1 -5.65 33.65 -51.01
N ASP A 2 -6.69 34.49 -51.03
CA ASP A 2 -7.90 34.37 -51.88
C ASP A 2 -8.73 33.15 -51.43
N LYS A 3 -10.04 33.20 -51.16
CA LYS A 3 -11.03 34.28 -51.19
C LYS A 3 -12.30 33.70 -50.58
N GLU A 4 -13.05 34.57 -49.92
CA GLU A 4 -14.52 34.57 -49.83
C GLU A 4 -15.22 34.21 -51.18
N PRO A 5 -16.54 33.89 -51.22
CA PRO A 5 -17.53 34.89 -50.79
C PRO A 5 -18.91 34.39 -50.27
N THR A 6 -19.54 35.25 -49.45
CA THR A 6 -20.92 35.83 -49.54
C THR A 6 -22.10 34.95 -49.96
N SER A 7 -23.37 35.18 -49.61
CA SER A 7 -24.14 36.10 -48.75
C SER A 7 -25.59 35.63 -48.94
N GLY A 8 -26.47 35.85 -47.95
CA GLY A 8 -27.89 35.53 -48.10
C GLY A 8 -28.66 35.77 -46.82
N ASP A 9 -29.15 36.99 -46.70
CA ASP A 9 -30.01 37.59 -45.68
C ASP A 9 -31.28 36.79 -45.32
N GLN A 10 -31.82 37.06 -44.12
CA GLN A 10 -33.23 37.44 -43.81
C GLN A 10 -33.56 37.04 -42.34
N GLU A 11 -33.54 37.95 -41.36
CA GLU A 11 -34.57 38.93 -40.97
C GLU A 11 -35.83 38.34 -40.28
N ILE A 12 -36.20 38.99 -39.17
CA ILE A 12 -37.55 39.11 -38.55
C ILE A 12 -38.09 38.00 -37.63
N SER A 13 -38.08 38.37 -36.34
CA SER A 13 -39.15 38.36 -35.32
C SER A 13 -40.02 37.11 -35.04
N PRO A 14 -40.41 36.91 -33.76
CA PRO A 14 -41.54 36.07 -33.37
C PRO A 14 -42.85 36.87 -33.53
N PRO A 15 -43.99 36.20 -33.78
CA PRO A 15 -45.09 36.26 -32.80
C PRO A 15 -45.90 34.94 -32.75
N SER A 16 -46.41 34.49 -31.60
CA SER A 16 -47.67 34.91 -30.96
C SER A 16 -48.91 34.88 -31.86
N GLY A 17 -49.90 34.07 -31.43
CA GLY A 17 -51.30 34.06 -31.90
C GLY A 17 -51.68 32.79 -32.67
N LEU A 18 -52.89 32.25 -32.65
CA LEU A 18 -54.20 32.64 -32.11
C LEU A 18 -55.17 31.47 -32.40
N GLU A 19 -55.98 31.09 -31.42
CA GLU A 19 -57.39 30.62 -31.57
C GLU A 19 -58.05 31.15 -30.28
N ASP A 20 -58.85 32.22 -30.22
CA ASP A 20 -59.96 32.77 -31.02
C ASP A 20 -61.31 32.07 -30.84
N SER A 21 -62.10 32.60 -29.90
CA SER A 21 -63.53 32.96 -30.06
C SER A 21 -64.04 33.56 -28.74
N GLN A 22 -64.08 34.89 -28.60
CA GLN A 22 -65.15 35.82 -29.03
C GLN A 22 -66.32 35.98 -28.02
N THR A 23 -66.11 36.92 -27.09
CA THR A 23 -66.91 38.12 -26.71
C THR A 23 -67.74 38.68 -27.90
N PRO A 24 -68.82 39.53 -27.81
CA PRO A 24 -68.95 40.76 -26.98
C PRO A 24 -70.44 41.16 -26.72
N PRO A 25 -70.87 42.44 -26.44
CA PRO A 25 -70.17 43.74 -26.40
C PRO A 25 -70.43 44.63 -25.16
N ALA A 26 -69.43 45.41 -24.74
CA ALA A 26 -69.15 46.84 -24.98
C ALA A 26 -69.93 47.82 -24.08
N SER A 27 -69.21 48.74 -23.43
CA SER A 27 -69.37 50.20 -23.60
C SER A 27 -68.38 50.99 -22.72
N GLU A 28 -68.03 52.16 -23.24
CA GLU A 28 -67.00 53.13 -22.87
C GLU A 28 -67.12 53.81 -21.49
N SER A 29 -66.02 54.46 -21.08
CA SER A 29 -65.90 55.91 -20.72
C SER A 29 -64.81 56.07 -19.64
N ALA A 30 -63.70 56.80 -19.85
CA ALA A 30 -63.54 58.25 -20.01
C ALA A 30 -63.89 59.06 -18.75
N GLU A 31 -62.99 60.01 -18.45
CA GLU A 31 -62.95 60.98 -17.36
C GLU A 31 -64.27 61.75 -17.17
N ASP A 32 -64.66 62.08 -15.94
CA ASP A 32 -64.75 63.47 -15.43
C ASP A 32 -65.27 63.48 -13.98
N THR A 33 -64.87 64.53 -13.30
CA THR A 33 -65.27 65.08 -12.01
C THR A 33 -66.79 65.17 -11.78
N ASP A 34 -67.13 65.06 -10.49
CA ASP A 34 -68.13 65.85 -9.76
C ASP A 34 -69.27 65.09 -9.05
N GLY A 35 -69.43 65.49 -7.78
CA GLY A 35 -70.60 65.40 -6.92
C GLY A 35 -71.49 64.15 -6.92
N ALA A 36 -71.25 63.23 -5.99
CA ALA A 36 -72.36 62.54 -5.32
C ALA A 36 -71.94 61.98 -3.96
N THR A 37 -72.34 62.69 -2.90
CA THR A 37 -72.36 62.19 -1.52
C THR A 37 -73.11 60.85 -1.44
N ARG A 38 -72.38 59.73 -1.28
CA ARG A 38 -72.93 58.48 -0.75
C ARG A 38 -72.03 57.92 0.33
N THR A 39 -72.52 58.02 1.55
CA THR A 39 -71.99 57.44 2.77
C THR A 39 -71.65 55.96 2.59
N ARG A 40 -70.35 55.64 2.54
CA ARG A 40 -69.85 54.26 2.72
C ARG A 40 -70.16 53.82 4.16
N PRO A 41 -70.81 52.66 4.39
CA PRO A 41 -71.05 52.20 5.74
C PRO A 41 -69.71 51.89 6.41
N ARG A 42 -69.36 52.66 7.45
CA ARG A 42 -68.13 52.55 8.26
C ARG A 42 -67.92 51.16 8.90
N TRP A 43 -68.88 50.25 8.77
CA TRP A 43 -68.83 48.88 9.29
C TRP A 43 -68.13 47.86 8.35
N MET A 44 -67.86 48.19 7.08
CA MET A 44 -67.11 47.29 6.19
C MET A 44 -65.58 47.38 6.36
N ILE A 45 -65.08 48.54 6.81
CA ILE A 45 -63.65 48.75 7.10
C ILE A 45 -63.11 47.73 8.12
N PRO A 46 -63.74 47.47 9.28
CA PRO A 46 -63.23 46.49 10.24
C PRO A 46 -63.21 45.05 9.68
N VAL A 47 -64.16 44.68 8.82
CA VAL A 47 -64.25 43.34 8.22
C VAL A 47 -63.13 43.10 7.21
N VAL A 48 -62.84 44.08 6.35
CA VAL A 48 -61.74 43.99 5.38
C VAL A 48 -60.38 43.95 6.08
N THR A 49 -60.18 44.76 7.13
CA THR A 49 -58.95 44.68 7.94
C THR A 49 -58.81 43.34 8.67
N ALA A 50 -59.90 42.78 9.21
CA ALA A 50 -59.87 41.47 9.86
C ALA A 50 -59.51 40.35 8.86
N ALA A 51 -60.06 40.38 7.65
CA ALA A 51 -59.72 39.43 6.58
C ALA A 51 -58.24 39.55 6.16
N ALA A 52 -57.72 40.77 6.02
CA ALA A 52 -56.30 40.99 5.70
C ALA A 52 -55.35 40.44 6.78
N VAL A 53 -55.70 40.62 8.07
CA VAL A 53 -54.91 40.06 9.18
C VAL A 53 -54.91 38.53 9.18
N VAL A 54 -56.05 37.89 8.90
CA VAL A 54 -56.13 36.42 8.81
C VAL A 54 -55.25 35.88 7.69
N VAL A 55 -55.22 36.53 6.52
CA VAL A 55 -54.37 36.14 5.38
C VAL A 55 -52.87 36.26 5.74
N LEU A 56 -52.47 37.32 6.45
CA LEU A 56 -51.08 37.49 6.90
C LEU A 56 -50.66 36.41 7.91
N ILE A 57 -51.54 36.05 8.85
CA ILE A 57 -51.28 34.97 9.80
C ILE A 57 -51.16 33.62 9.07
N ALA A 58 -52.04 33.34 8.12
CA ALA A 58 -52.00 32.11 7.33
C ALA A 58 -50.71 32.01 6.50
N ALA A 59 -50.31 33.10 5.81
CA ALA A 59 -49.05 33.15 5.08
C ALA A 59 -47.83 32.96 6.00
N GLY A 60 -47.85 33.55 7.20
CA GLY A 60 -46.83 33.36 8.23
C GLY A 60 -46.72 31.90 8.68
N LEU A 61 -47.84 31.22 8.93
CA LEU A 61 -47.87 29.81 9.34
C LEU A 61 -47.40 28.86 8.23
N ILE A 62 -47.78 29.12 6.97
CA ILE A 62 -47.32 28.34 5.81
C ILE A 62 -45.82 28.53 5.62
N CYS A 63 -45.33 29.77 5.66
CA CYS A 63 -43.90 30.07 5.55
C CYS A 63 -43.09 29.43 6.69
N TRP A 64 -43.60 29.50 7.93
CA TRP A 64 -43.03 28.82 9.09
C TRP A 64 -42.96 27.31 8.91
N ARG A 65 -44.04 26.68 8.44
CA ARG A 65 -44.07 25.23 8.16
C ARG A 65 -43.06 24.84 7.10
N VAL A 66 -42.92 25.61 6.02
CA VAL A 66 -41.94 25.34 4.96
C VAL A 66 -40.51 25.48 5.47
N VAL A 67 -40.19 26.55 6.22
CA VAL A 67 -38.85 26.77 6.79
C VAL A 67 -38.51 25.71 7.83
N SER A 68 -39.43 25.40 8.75
CA SER A 68 -39.25 24.37 9.77
C SER A 68 -39.07 22.98 9.16
N ASN A 69 -39.78 22.67 8.07
CA ASN A 69 -39.63 21.39 7.37
C ASN A 69 -38.26 21.31 6.66
N ARG A 70 -37.78 22.41 6.06
CA ARG A 70 -36.44 22.46 5.44
C ARG A 70 -35.31 22.31 6.45
N GLN A 71 -35.42 22.95 7.62
CA GLN A 71 -34.43 22.81 8.68
C GLN A 71 -34.38 21.37 9.22
N HIS A 72 -35.55 20.75 9.37
CA HIS A 72 -35.65 19.36 9.80
C HIS A 72 -35.04 18.40 8.78
N THR A 73 -35.36 18.52 7.49
CA THR A 73 -34.76 17.69 6.43
C THR A 73 -33.24 17.86 6.38
N GLN A 74 -32.73 19.09 6.55
CA GLN A 74 -31.29 19.34 6.63
C GLN A 74 -30.65 18.66 7.85
N ALA A 75 -31.31 18.66 9.00
CA ALA A 75 -30.81 17.96 10.19
C ALA A 75 -30.78 16.44 9.99
N VAL A 76 -31.81 15.87 9.36
CA VAL A 76 -31.84 14.44 8.98
C VAL A 76 -30.70 14.10 8.02
N GLU A 77 -30.49 14.89 6.97
CA GLU A 77 -29.41 14.69 5.99
C GLU A 77 -28.02 14.81 6.61
N ARG A 78 -27.80 15.79 7.51
CA ARG A 78 -26.53 15.92 8.22
C ARG A 78 -26.25 14.71 9.11
N CYS A 79 -27.26 14.26 9.84
CA CYS A 79 -27.15 13.09 10.71
C CYS A 79 -26.87 11.83 9.87
N SER A 80 -27.69 11.54 8.86
CA SER A 80 -27.54 10.36 8.01
C SER A 80 -26.23 10.37 7.23
N GLY A 81 -25.80 11.54 6.73
CA GLY A 81 -24.52 11.70 6.05
C GLY A 81 -23.32 11.47 6.97
N ALA A 82 -23.41 11.85 8.25
CA ALA A 82 -22.37 11.56 9.24
C ALA A 82 -22.30 10.06 9.59
N VAL A 83 -23.46 9.40 9.78
CA VAL A 83 -23.54 7.96 10.03
C VAL A 83 -23.06 7.16 8.82
N ALA A 84 -23.46 7.54 7.61
CA ALA A 84 -23.03 6.87 6.37
C ALA A 84 -21.50 6.87 6.22
N ARG A 85 -20.78 7.91 6.71
CA ARG A 85 -19.31 7.91 6.73
C ARG A 85 -18.71 6.85 7.64
N LEU A 86 -19.38 6.53 8.75
CA LEU A 86 -18.96 5.45 9.65
C LEU A 86 -19.21 4.07 9.04
N GLU A 87 -20.26 3.91 8.25
CA GLU A 87 -20.66 2.63 7.65
C GLU A 87 -19.99 2.33 6.30
N LYS A 88 -19.27 3.30 5.73
CA LYS A 88 -18.58 3.13 4.44
C LYS A 88 -17.70 1.87 4.45
N PRO A 89 -17.86 0.94 3.48
CA PRO A 89 -17.08 -0.29 3.42
C PRO A 89 -15.58 -0.02 3.37
N ALA A 90 -15.18 0.96 2.54
CA ALA A 90 -13.82 1.46 2.46
C ALA A 90 -13.71 2.79 3.21
N GLY A 91 -12.90 2.81 4.27
CA GLY A 91 -12.60 4.01 5.06
C GLY A 91 -13.60 4.35 6.16
N GLY A 92 -14.65 3.56 6.34
CA GLY A 92 -15.54 3.68 7.51
C GLY A 92 -14.90 3.17 8.81
N ALA A 93 -15.70 3.13 9.87
CA ALA A 93 -15.27 2.70 11.20
C ALA A 93 -14.68 1.28 11.20
N ALA A 94 -15.29 0.33 10.45
CA ALA A 94 -14.80 -1.04 10.36
C ALA A 94 -13.39 -1.11 9.75
N ALA A 95 -13.16 -0.48 8.59
CA ALA A 95 -11.86 -0.46 7.93
C ALA A 95 -10.78 0.23 8.77
N ARG A 96 -11.13 1.35 9.43
CA ARG A 96 -10.22 2.07 10.34
C ARG A 96 -9.89 1.23 11.59
N THR A 97 -10.86 0.49 12.10
CA THR A 97 -10.66 -0.44 13.23
C THR A 97 -9.79 -1.62 12.82
N ALA A 98 -9.98 -2.19 11.63
CA ALA A 98 -9.13 -3.27 11.13
C ALA A 98 -7.67 -2.83 10.98
N ARG A 99 -7.41 -1.64 10.41
CA ARG A 99 -6.06 -1.05 10.34
C ARG A 99 -5.46 -0.80 11.71
N TYR A 100 -6.28 -0.33 12.64
CA TYR A 100 -5.87 -0.17 14.03
C TYR A 100 -5.43 -1.51 14.64
N GLN A 101 -6.20 -2.59 14.44
CA GLN A 101 -5.85 -3.91 14.96
C GLN A 101 -4.56 -4.44 14.33
N GLU A 102 -4.38 -4.26 13.02
CA GLU A 102 -3.13 -4.57 12.35
C GLU A 102 -1.96 -3.80 12.97
N ALA A 103 -2.10 -2.49 13.15
CA ALA A 103 -1.07 -1.66 13.74
C ALA A 103 -0.82 -1.94 15.24
N ALA A 104 -1.83 -2.44 15.96
CA ALA A 104 -1.71 -2.77 17.39
C ALA A 104 -0.91 -4.04 17.64
N GLY A 105 -0.84 -4.94 16.64
CA GLY A 105 0.04 -6.10 16.66
C GLY A 105 1.50 -5.79 16.37
N ILE A 106 1.83 -4.53 16.01
CA ILE A 106 3.19 -4.12 15.66
C ILE A 106 3.90 -3.61 16.92
N SER A 107 5.02 -4.25 17.26
CA SER A 107 5.86 -3.88 18.38
C SER A 107 6.86 -2.77 18.02
N SER A 108 7.48 -2.16 19.04
CA SER A 108 8.43 -1.06 18.84
C SER A 108 9.70 -1.45 18.05
N ASP A 109 10.10 -2.72 18.11
CA ASP A 109 11.24 -3.26 17.35
C ASP A 109 10.92 -3.45 15.86
N GLN A 110 9.64 -3.55 15.50
CA GLN A 110 9.18 -3.72 14.12
C GLN A 110 8.96 -2.40 13.38
N VAL A 111 9.13 -1.25 14.04
CA VAL A 111 8.98 0.07 13.42
C VAL A 111 10.30 0.82 13.36
N LYS A 112 10.45 1.63 12.30
CA LYS A 112 11.57 2.55 12.17
C LYS A 112 11.54 3.68 13.22
N ASP A 113 10.35 4.18 13.56
CA ASP A 113 10.11 5.25 14.52
C ASP A 113 9.20 4.76 15.65
N VAL A 114 9.80 4.39 16.76
CA VAL A 114 9.13 3.97 18.00
C VAL A 114 8.13 5.01 18.51
N LYS A 115 8.33 6.30 18.20
CA LYS A 115 7.39 7.37 18.60
C LYS A 115 6.03 7.18 17.98
N THR A 116 5.93 6.53 16.81
CA THR A 116 4.63 6.24 16.16
C THR A 116 3.79 5.29 16.99
N VAL A 117 4.39 4.22 17.53
CA VAL A 117 3.73 3.24 18.42
C VAL A 117 3.28 3.92 19.71
N ILE A 118 4.13 4.77 20.30
CA ILE A 118 3.79 5.54 21.50
C ILE A 118 2.65 6.53 21.21
N ALA A 119 2.69 7.23 20.07
CA ALA A 119 1.65 8.18 19.67
C ALA A 119 0.31 7.48 19.42
N MET A 120 0.33 6.28 18.83
CA MET A 120 -0.85 5.44 18.65
C MET A 120 -1.45 5.02 20.00
N ALA A 121 -0.64 4.53 20.94
CA ALA A 121 -1.12 4.19 22.28
C ALA A 121 -1.76 5.39 23.00
N ARG A 122 -1.18 6.59 22.86
CA ARG A 122 -1.79 7.83 23.38
C ARG A 122 -3.10 8.18 22.66
N ALA A 123 -3.15 8.03 21.35
CA ALA A 123 -4.37 8.30 20.57
C ALA A 123 -5.53 7.40 21.02
N VAL A 124 -5.26 6.13 21.31
CA VAL A 124 -6.24 5.18 21.87
C VAL A 124 -6.73 5.61 23.24
N LYS A 125 -5.80 5.97 24.13
CA LYS A 125 -6.13 6.45 25.48
C LYS A 125 -6.99 7.72 25.41
N ASN A 126 -6.64 8.66 24.54
CA ASN A 126 -7.37 9.92 24.37
C ASN A 126 -8.73 9.73 23.70
N ALA A 127 -8.89 8.70 22.85
CA ALA A 127 -10.18 8.38 22.24
C ALA A 127 -11.18 7.77 23.24
N GLY A 128 -10.73 7.35 24.42
CA GLY A 128 -11.55 6.64 25.40
C GLY A 128 -11.88 5.20 25.00
N GLY A 129 -11.08 4.63 24.08
CA GLY A 129 -11.30 3.33 23.46
C GLY A 129 -12.21 3.37 22.23
N ILE A 130 -12.26 2.24 21.50
CA ILE A 130 -13.12 2.05 20.33
C ILE A 130 -14.42 1.37 20.78
N LYS A 131 -15.35 2.14 21.35
CA LYS A 131 -16.68 1.61 21.68
C LYS A 131 -17.64 1.88 20.51
N PRO A 132 -18.25 0.85 19.89
CA PRO A 132 -19.28 1.08 18.90
C PRO A 132 -20.46 1.78 19.58
N GLN A 133 -20.70 3.03 19.18
CA GLN A 133 -21.86 3.78 19.62
C GLN A 133 -22.82 3.88 18.44
N PRO A 134 -23.95 3.15 18.48
CA PRO A 134 -24.97 3.30 17.45
C PRO A 134 -25.54 4.71 17.56
N VAL A 135 -25.31 5.53 16.53
CA VAL A 135 -26.00 6.80 16.34
C VAL A 135 -27.15 6.54 15.38
N ARG A 136 -28.37 6.87 15.79
CA ARG A 136 -29.57 6.75 14.95
C ARG A 136 -30.02 8.13 14.49
N CYS A 137 -30.52 8.18 13.27
CA CYS A 137 -30.99 9.38 12.60
C CYS A 137 -32.40 9.12 12.07
N ASP A 138 -33.39 9.15 12.96
CA ASP A 138 -34.78 8.91 12.58
C ASP A 138 -35.48 10.24 12.24
N ALA A 139 -36.14 10.31 11.08
CA ALA A 139 -36.85 11.52 10.64
C ALA A 139 -38.03 11.92 11.54
N SER A 140 -38.45 11.05 12.47
CA SER A 140 -39.46 11.36 13.48
C SER A 140 -38.89 12.08 14.72
N MET A 141 -37.56 12.16 14.85
CA MET A 141 -36.90 12.84 15.97
C MET A 141 -37.04 14.36 15.85
N LYS A 142 -36.91 15.07 16.98
CA LYS A 142 -36.89 16.53 16.98
C LYS A 142 -35.61 17.03 16.28
N THR A 143 -35.68 18.18 15.63
CA THR A 143 -34.53 18.80 14.94
C THR A 143 -33.31 18.91 15.85
N GLN A 144 -33.51 19.31 17.10
CA GLN A 144 -32.43 19.43 18.09
C GLN A 144 -31.77 18.07 18.43
N ASP A 145 -32.56 16.99 18.51
CA ASP A 145 -32.03 15.65 18.78
C ASP A 145 -31.26 15.11 17.56
N LEU A 146 -31.71 15.45 16.35
CA LEU A 146 -31.00 15.13 15.10
C LEU A 146 -29.68 15.88 14.97
N GLU A 147 -29.64 17.16 15.36
CA GLU A 147 -28.41 17.95 15.39
C GLU A 147 -27.42 17.37 16.42
N ALA A 148 -27.89 17.06 17.63
CA ALA A 148 -27.06 16.42 18.65
C ALA A 148 -26.53 15.04 18.20
N ALA A 149 -27.36 14.25 17.50
CA ALA A 149 -26.94 12.98 16.91
C ALA A 149 -25.90 13.18 15.79
N ALA A 150 -26.08 14.18 14.93
CA ALA A 150 -25.12 14.54 13.89
C ALA A 150 -23.76 14.96 14.48
N ASP A 151 -23.76 15.81 15.50
CA ASP A 151 -22.54 16.23 16.20
C ASP A 151 -21.83 15.05 16.87
N LYS A 152 -22.60 14.14 17.48
CA LYS A 152 -22.05 12.89 18.05
C LYS A 152 -21.43 11.99 16.99
N ALA A 153 -22.10 11.80 15.84
CA ALA A 153 -21.54 11.02 14.73
C ALA A 153 -20.27 11.68 14.16
N LYS A 154 -20.23 13.01 14.10
CA LYS A 154 -19.05 13.77 13.68
C LYS A 154 -17.88 13.59 14.65
N ASP A 155 -18.10 13.76 15.96
CA ASP A 155 -17.07 13.54 16.99
C ASP A 155 -16.52 12.11 16.92
N LEU A 156 -17.39 11.11 16.75
CA LEU A 156 -16.96 9.73 16.54
C LEU A 156 -16.09 9.59 15.30
N ASN A 157 -16.49 10.17 14.17
CA ASN A 157 -15.69 10.11 12.94
C ASN A 157 -14.32 10.79 13.14
N ASP A 158 -14.26 11.93 13.81
CA ASP A 158 -13.01 12.64 14.10
C ASP A 158 -12.08 11.83 15.02
N ARG A 159 -12.63 11.10 16.01
CA ARG A 159 -11.87 10.15 16.85
C ARG A 159 -11.32 9.00 16.02
N TYR A 160 -12.14 8.36 15.19
CA TYR A 160 -11.69 7.30 14.29
C TYR A 160 -10.63 7.79 13.30
N ASP A 161 -10.75 9.01 12.78
CA ASP A 161 -9.77 9.60 11.86
C ASP A 161 -8.44 9.92 12.54
N LYS A 162 -8.44 10.28 13.82
CA LYS A 162 -7.20 10.41 14.61
C LYS A 162 -6.54 9.05 14.83
N LEU A 163 -7.31 8.02 15.17
CA LEU A 163 -6.82 6.65 15.34
C LEU A 163 -6.28 6.06 14.03
N ASP A 164 -7.01 6.20 12.93
CA ASP A 164 -6.58 5.72 11.61
C ASP A 164 -5.29 6.42 11.15
N ARG A 165 -5.15 7.73 11.40
CA ARG A 165 -3.89 8.44 11.13
C ARG A 165 -2.73 7.90 11.97
N ALA A 166 -2.94 7.63 13.25
CA ALA A 166 -1.90 7.06 14.10
C ALA A 166 -1.53 5.62 13.68
N ALA A 167 -2.53 4.78 13.37
CA ALA A 167 -2.32 3.43 12.86
C ALA A 167 -1.57 3.44 11.52
N LYS A 168 -1.96 4.32 10.58
CA LYS A 168 -1.23 4.52 9.32
C LYS A 168 0.21 4.97 9.53
N ALA A 169 0.47 5.82 10.53
CA ALA A 169 1.84 6.24 10.83
C ALA A 169 2.70 5.06 11.32
N VAL A 170 2.15 4.19 12.17
CA VAL A 170 2.82 2.95 12.60
C VAL A 170 3.07 2.02 11.42
N LEU A 171 2.05 1.77 10.59
CA LEU A 171 2.18 0.92 9.40
C LEU A 171 3.20 1.47 8.41
N ALA A 172 3.17 2.77 8.13
CA ALA A 172 4.16 3.42 7.28
C ALA A 172 5.57 3.34 7.88
N SER A 173 5.68 3.41 9.21
CA SER A 173 6.96 3.26 9.89
C SER A 173 7.50 1.82 9.88
N ARG A 174 6.62 0.82 9.92
CA ARG A 174 6.96 -0.59 9.70
C ARG A 174 7.42 -0.79 8.26
N ASP A 175 6.62 -0.37 7.29
CA ASP A 175 6.93 -0.52 5.86
C ASP A 175 8.24 0.17 5.48
N ALA A 176 8.53 1.33 6.08
CA ALA A 176 9.80 2.03 5.90
C ALA A 176 10.99 1.28 6.51
N LYS A 177 10.80 0.59 7.64
CA LYS A 177 11.82 -0.29 8.23
C LYS A 177 12.06 -1.50 7.31
N ASP A 178 11.00 -2.17 6.91
CA ASP A 178 11.07 -3.34 6.02
C ASP A 178 11.75 -3.02 4.68
N LEU A 179 11.49 -1.82 4.14
CA LEU A 179 12.15 -1.33 2.93
C LEU A 179 13.66 -1.14 3.14
N ASP A 180 14.05 -0.56 4.26
CA ASP A 180 15.46 -0.29 4.62
C ASP A 180 16.23 -1.59 4.86
N ASP A 181 15.62 -2.51 5.61
CA ASP A 181 16.15 -3.84 5.87
C ASP A 181 16.29 -4.62 4.55
N ALA A 182 15.31 -4.55 3.64
CA ALA A 182 15.39 -5.20 2.33
C ALA A 182 16.48 -4.60 1.43
N ARG A 183 16.70 -3.28 1.47
CA ARG A 183 17.80 -2.62 0.74
C ARG A 183 19.16 -3.04 1.28
N THR A 184 19.30 -3.06 2.60
CA THR A 184 20.53 -3.49 3.29
C THR A 184 20.85 -4.95 2.98
N ALA A 185 19.83 -5.82 3.01
CA ALA A 185 19.95 -7.22 2.65
C ALA A 185 20.43 -7.44 1.20
N LEU A 186 19.81 -6.76 0.23
CA LEU A 186 20.24 -6.84 -1.18
C LEU A 186 21.68 -6.33 -1.34
N ALA A 187 22.05 -5.25 -0.65
CA ALA A 187 23.41 -4.72 -0.68
C ALA A 187 24.44 -5.72 -0.11
N ALA A 188 24.15 -6.34 1.03
CA ALA A 188 25.01 -7.36 1.63
C ALA A 188 25.17 -8.58 0.70
N LYS A 189 24.08 -9.05 0.09
CA LYS A 189 24.12 -10.16 -0.88
C LYS A 189 24.90 -9.80 -2.14
N ARG A 190 24.84 -8.55 -2.61
CA ARG A 190 25.68 -8.08 -3.71
C ARG A 190 27.15 -8.04 -3.35
N GLU A 191 27.50 -7.69 -2.12
CA GLU A 191 28.88 -7.73 -1.65
C GLU A 191 29.41 -9.17 -1.57
N GLU A 192 28.61 -10.10 -1.06
CA GLU A 192 28.91 -11.54 -1.08
C GLU A 192 29.13 -12.04 -2.51
N ALA A 193 28.21 -11.73 -3.44
CA ALA A 193 28.33 -12.06 -4.85
C ALA A 193 29.61 -11.47 -5.48
N SER A 194 29.94 -10.21 -5.16
CA SER A 194 31.13 -9.54 -5.69
C SER A 194 32.42 -10.18 -5.18
N ARG A 195 32.46 -10.58 -3.89
CA ARG A 195 33.58 -11.34 -3.33
C ARG A 195 33.71 -12.70 -4.00
N LEU A 196 32.61 -13.43 -4.17
CA LEU A 196 32.60 -14.73 -4.87
C LEU A 196 33.06 -14.59 -6.33
N LEU A 197 32.68 -13.52 -7.02
CA LEU A 197 33.12 -13.25 -8.39
C LEU A 197 34.65 -13.06 -8.48
N GLY A 198 35.26 -12.44 -7.47
CA GLY A 198 36.71 -12.34 -7.34
C GLY A 198 37.36 -13.66 -6.96
N ASP A 199 36.81 -14.36 -5.97
CA ASP A 199 37.36 -15.62 -5.46
C ASP A 199 37.28 -16.78 -6.46
N SER A 200 36.30 -16.73 -7.37
CA SER A 200 36.06 -17.73 -8.43
C SER A 200 36.99 -17.60 -9.64
N ASP A 201 37.81 -16.53 -9.71
CA ASP A 201 38.71 -16.30 -10.83
C ASP A 201 39.73 -17.44 -10.98
N GLY A 202 39.75 -18.07 -12.16
CA GLY A 202 40.56 -19.26 -12.45
C GLY A 202 40.11 -20.56 -11.72
N LYS A 203 39.05 -20.52 -10.92
CA LYS A 203 38.55 -21.65 -10.12
C LYS A 203 37.21 -22.21 -10.59
N VAL A 204 36.68 -21.73 -11.71
CA VAL A 204 35.46 -22.25 -12.34
C VAL A 204 35.78 -23.04 -13.60
N THR A 205 34.93 -24.03 -13.92
CA THR A 205 35.02 -24.78 -15.18
C THR A 205 34.62 -23.94 -16.38
N ASP A 206 33.65 -23.04 -16.21
CA ASP A 206 33.07 -22.22 -17.26
C ASP A 206 32.98 -20.76 -16.83
N ASN A 207 33.63 -19.87 -17.58
CA ASN A 207 33.62 -18.43 -17.32
C ASN A 207 32.24 -17.78 -17.56
N THR A 208 31.34 -18.43 -18.31
CA THR A 208 29.96 -17.95 -18.49
C THR A 208 29.19 -17.88 -17.17
N THR A 209 29.54 -18.73 -16.18
CA THR A 209 28.95 -18.68 -14.84
C THR A 209 29.32 -17.39 -14.11
N ARG A 210 30.57 -16.91 -14.27
CA ARG A 210 31.03 -15.63 -13.74
C ARG A 210 30.37 -14.45 -14.44
N GLU A 211 30.21 -14.52 -15.76
CA GLU A 211 29.48 -13.50 -16.53
C GLU A 211 28.02 -13.39 -16.07
N THR A 212 27.36 -14.53 -15.82
CA THR A 212 26.00 -14.58 -15.30
C THR A 212 25.90 -13.93 -13.91
N LEU A 213 26.87 -14.23 -13.02
CA LEU A 213 26.95 -13.59 -11.70
C LEU A 213 27.17 -12.07 -11.81
N GLN A 214 28.05 -11.63 -12.70
CA GLN A 214 28.28 -10.20 -12.94
C GLN A 214 27.03 -9.49 -13.46
N GLN A 215 26.29 -10.10 -14.39
CA GLN A 215 25.02 -9.57 -14.89
C GLN A 215 23.96 -9.50 -13.78
N ALA A 216 23.85 -10.52 -12.94
CA ALA A 216 22.91 -10.55 -11.82
C ALA A 216 23.24 -9.47 -10.77
N ILE A 217 24.52 -9.25 -10.47
CA ILE A 217 24.96 -8.11 -9.62
C ILE A 217 24.51 -6.80 -10.27
N GLY A 218 24.79 -6.60 -11.56
CA GLY A 218 24.38 -5.43 -12.33
C GLY A 218 22.87 -5.14 -12.28
N GLN A 219 22.04 -6.17 -12.46
CA GLN A 219 20.58 -6.07 -12.37
C GLN A 219 20.12 -5.74 -10.94
N ALA A 220 20.76 -6.34 -9.93
CA ALA A 220 20.49 -6.04 -8.53
C ALA A 220 20.83 -4.58 -8.17
N GLU A 221 21.88 -3.98 -8.75
CA GLU A 221 22.18 -2.54 -8.53
C GLU A 221 21.13 -1.61 -9.15
N GLN A 222 20.55 -2.03 -10.27
CA GLN A 222 19.52 -1.26 -10.98
C GLN A 222 18.13 -1.40 -10.36
N THR A 223 17.99 -2.23 -9.33
CA THR A 223 16.71 -2.43 -8.64
C THR A 223 16.22 -1.13 -8.03
N LYS A 224 14.98 -0.76 -8.38
CA LYS A 224 14.29 0.42 -7.86
C LYS A 224 12.90 0.03 -7.42
N GLY A 225 12.45 0.61 -6.32
CA GLY A 225 11.10 0.40 -5.82
C GLY A 225 10.87 1.03 -4.46
N ASP A 226 9.62 1.40 -4.23
CA ASP A 226 9.16 2.03 -2.98
C ASP A 226 8.64 1.01 -1.96
N LYS A 227 8.61 -0.28 -2.34
CA LYS A 227 8.13 -1.38 -1.49
C LYS A 227 9.24 -2.40 -1.28
N ALA A 228 9.34 -2.92 -0.06
CA ALA A 228 10.32 -3.94 0.32
C ALA A 228 10.30 -5.16 -0.61
N LYS A 229 9.11 -5.59 -1.05
CA LYS A 229 8.94 -6.73 -1.98
C LYS A 229 9.80 -6.62 -3.25
N ALA A 230 9.88 -5.44 -3.88
CA ALA A 230 10.68 -5.27 -5.09
C ALA A 230 12.18 -5.55 -4.86
N TRP A 231 12.69 -5.15 -3.68
CA TRP A 231 14.06 -5.41 -3.28
C TRP A 231 14.31 -6.88 -2.94
N ARG A 232 13.31 -7.56 -2.32
CA ARG A 232 13.38 -9.00 -2.01
C ARG A 232 13.36 -9.86 -3.27
N ASP A 233 12.48 -9.52 -4.22
CA ASP A 233 12.33 -10.24 -5.48
C ASP A 233 13.63 -10.18 -6.31
N ALA A 234 14.41 -9.10 -6.19
CA ALA A 234 15.71 -8.94 -6.85
C ALA A 234 16.82 -9.85 -6.28
N VAL A 235 16.68 -10.38 -5.07
CA VAL A 235 17.70 -11.27 -4.48
C VAL A 235 17.63 -12.68 -5.07
N GLY A 236 16.46 -13.15 -5.51
CA GLY A 236 16.30 -14.50 -6.07
C GLY A 236 17.25 -14.80 -7.24
N PRO A 237 17.28 -13.97 -8.30
CA PRO A 237 18.23 -14.12 -9.40
C PRO A 237 19.70 -14.06 -8.96
N LEU A 238 20.02 -13.17 -8.01
CA LEU A 238 21.37 -13.03 -7.48
C LEU A 238 21.82 -14.30 -6.72
N GLN A 239 20.96 -14.85 -5.87
CA GLN A 239 21.23 -16.09 -5.15
C GLN A 239 21.42 -17.26 -6.12
N SER A 240 20.57 -17.37 -7.15
CA SER A 240 20.72 -18.42 -8.17
C SER A 240 22.06 -18.35 -8.89
N ALA A 241 22.54 -17.15 -9.22
CA ALA A 241 23.84 -16.97 -9.86
C ALA A 241 25.01 -17.30 -8.92
N ILE A 242 24.90 -16.95 -7.63
CA ILE A 242 25.86 -17.36 -6.59
C ILE A 242 25.96 -18.90 -6.53
N ASP A 243 24.82 -19.58 -6.48
CA ASP A 243 24.77 -21.05 -6.39
C ASP A 243 25.38 -21.72 -7.63
N GLN A 244 25.14 -21.16 -8.82
CA GLN A 244 25.73 -21.66 -10.07
C GLN A 244 27.26 -21.54 -10.09
N VAL A 245 27.82 -20.40 -9.63
CA VAL A 245 29.28 -20.23 -9.53
C VAL A 245 29.86 -21.19 -8.50
N ASN A 246 29.22 -21.35 -7.35
CA ASN A 246 29.65 -22.33 -6.34
C ASN A 246 29.64 -23.77 -6.88
N ALA A 247 28.59 -24.15 -7.62
CA ALA A 247 28.51 -25.45 -8.27
C ALA A 247 29.62 -25.65 -9.32
N SER A 248 29.92 -24.63 -10.12
CA SER A 248 31.03 -24.70 -11.10
C SER A 248 32.40 -24.82 -10.42
N MET A 249 32.62 -24.10 -9.31
CA MET A 249 33.85 -24.22 -8.53
C MET A 249 34.02 -25.62 -7.92
N GLN A 250 32.94 -26.21 -7.42
CA GLN A 250 32.95 -27.58 -6.91
C GLN A 250 33.24 -28.60 -8.02
N ALA A 251 32.59 -28.45 -9.18
CA ALA A 251 32.83 -29.30 -10.34
C ALA A 251 34.30 -29.22 -10.81
N LYS A 252 34.89 -28.02 -10.84
CA LYS A 252 36.31 -27.87 -11.18
C LYS A 252 37.20 -28.56 -10.15
N THR A 253 36.91 -28.37 -8.88
CA THR A 253 37.68 -28.99 -7.79
C THR A 253 37.66 -30.52 -7.90
N GLN A 254 36.52 -31.12 -8.22
CA GLN A 254 36.40 -32.56 -8.43
C GLN A 254 37.15 -33.04 -9.67
N ALA A 255 37.07 -32.30 -10.77
CA ALA A 255 37.81 -32.62 -12.00
C ALA A 255 39.33 -32.52 -11.81
N ASP A 256 39.80 -31.48 -11.11
CA ASP A 256 41.22 -31.28 -10.81
C ASP A 256 41.75 -32.37 -9.87
N GLN A 257 40.93 -32.85 -8.91
CA GLN A 257 41.27 -34.00 -8.06
C GLN A 257 41.38 -35.30 -8.86
N GLN A 258 40.41 -35.61 -9.73
CA GLN A 258 40.45 -36.79 -10.59
C GLN A 258 41.68 -36.78 -11.51
N ALA A 259 41.98 -35.63 -12.13
CA ALA A 259 43.17 -35.47 -12.96
C ALA A 259 44.48 -35.67 -12.16
N ALA A 260 44.53 -35.20 -10.92
CA ALA A 260 45.68 -35.42 -10.03
C ALA A 260 45.85 -36.89 -9.64
N GLU A 261 44.76 -37.61 -9.38
CA GLU A 261 44.78 -39.05 -9.09
C GLU A 261 45.22 -39.87 -10.31
N GLU A 262 44.71 -39.57 -11.50
CA GLU A 262 45.13 -40.22 -12.74
C GLU A 262 46.61 -39.96 -13.04
N ALA A 263 47.09 -38.72 -12.85
CA ALA A 263 48.50 -38.38 -13.00
C ALA A 263 49.39 -39.14 -12.00
N ALA A 264 48.95 -39.29 -10.74
CA ALA A 264 49.67 -40.05 -9.73
C ALA A 264 49.73 -41.55 -10.07
N GLN A 265 48.65 -42.14 -10.58
CA GLN A 265 48.62 -43.53 -11.03
C GLN A 265 49.54 -43.76 -12.23
N ALA A 266 49.52 -42.86 -13.22
CA ALA A 266 50.39 -42.93 -14.39
C ALA A 266 51.88 -42.83 -13.99
N ALA A 267 52.21 -41.93 -13.06
CA ALA A 267 53.57 -41.79 -12.52
C ALA A 267 54.02 -43.06 -11.77
N ALA A 268 53.13 -43.69 -10.99
CA ALA A 268 53.42 -44.95 -10.30
C ALA A 268 53.67 -46.11 -11.27
N GLN A 269 52.90 -46.22 -12.36
CA GLN A 269 53.10 -47.24 -13.40
C GLN A 269 54.42 -47.07 -14.15
N GLN A 270 54.80 -45.84 -14.50
CA GLN A 270 56.11 -45.56 -15.11
C GLN A 270 57.26 -45.92 -14.16
N ALA A 271 57.13 -45.61 -12.86
CA ALA A 271 58.14 -45.98 -11.88
C ALA A 271 58.32 -47.51 -11.75
N GLN A 272 57.22 -48.28 -11.82
CA GLN A 272 57.28 -49.74 -11.81
C GLN A 272 57.89 -50.33 -13.10
N ALA A 273 57.58 -49.76 -14.27
CA ALA A 273 58.15 -50.19 -15.55
C ALA A 273 59.68 -49.96 -15.61
N VAL A 274 60.17 -48.86 -15.07
CA VAL A 274 61.62 -48.58 -14.98
C VAL A 274 62.34 -49.54 -14.03
N GLN A 275 61.68 -50.02 -12.98
CA GLN A 275 62.27 -51.04 -12.10
C GLN A 275 62.33 -52.44 -12.73
N GLN A 276 61.37 -52.80 -13.60
CA GLN A 276 61.36 -54.11 -14.28
C GLN A 276 62.27 -54.17 -15.52
N ALA A 277 62.61 -53.02 -16.12
CA ALA A 277 63.54 -52.94 -17.26
C ALA A 277 65.03 -53.01 -16.88
N ARG A 278 65.37 -53.17 -15.59
CA ARG A 278 66.74 -53.46 -15.15
C ARG A 278 67.05 -54.95 -15.37
N PRO A 279 67.97 -55.31 -16.27
CA PRO A 279 68.30 -56.72 -16.45
C PRO A 279 69.12 -57.22 -15.26
N SER A 280 68.82 -58.45 -14.84
CA SER A 280 69.57 -59.17 -13.81
C SER A 280 70.98 -59.46 -14.32
N TYR A 281 71.95 -58.65 -13.88
CA TYR A 281 73.37 -58.98 -13.97
C TYR A 281 74.03 -58.81 -12.59
N GLY A 282 74.37 -59.95 -11.98
CA GLY A 282 75.57 -60.18 -11.17
C GLY A 282 75.97 -59.19 -10.06
N ARG A 283 75.75 -59.61 -8.81
CA ARG A 283 76.73 -59.68 -7.70
C ARG A 283 77.80 -58.57 -7.62
N GLY A 284 77.69 -57.73 -6.58
CA GLY A 284 78.85 -57.27 -5.79
C GLY A 284 78.91 -55.79 -5.46
N GLY A 285 79.04 -55.46 -4.17
CA GLY A 285 79.65 -54.22 -3.69
C GLY A 285 78.65 -53.24 -3.06
N GLY A 286 78.89 -52.91 -1.79
CA GLY A 286 78.00 -52.10 -0.96
C GLY A 286 78.01 -50.61 -1.29
N GLY A 287 77.06 -49.91 -0.69
CA GLY A 287 76.94 -48.45 -0.79
C GLY A 287 75.49 -48.03 -0.58
N GLY A 288 75.13 -47.74 0.66
CA GLY A 288 73.79 -47.30 1.03
C GLY A 288 73.40 -46.01 0.33
N TRP A 289 72.25 -46.04 -0.33
CA TRP A 289 71.54 -44.86 -0.81
C TRP A 289 70.07 -45.00 -0.43
N SER A 290 69.66 -44.21 0.57
CA SER A 290 68.29 -44.13 1.07
C SER A 290 67.41 -43.43 0.03
N ALA A 291 66.32 -44.09 -0.37
CA ALA A 291 65.28 -43.49 -1.19
C ALA A 291 64.49 -42.44 -0.37
N PRO A 292 64.18 -41.24 -0.91
CA PRO A 292 63.26 -40.32 -0.25
C PRO A 292 61.84 -40.91 -0.30
N ALA A 293 61.19 -40.99 0.86
CA ALA A 293 59.81 -41.41 1.02
C ALA A 293 58.86 -40.49 0.22
N PRO A 294 57.74 -41.01 -0.32
CA PRO A 294 56.71 -40.16 -0.91
C PRO A 294 56.13 -39.26 0.19
N ALA A 295 56.12 -37.95 -0.06
CA ALA A 295 55.52 -36.96 0.80
C ALA A 295 54.02 -37.27 0.96
N ALA A 296 53.58 -37.44 2.20
CA ALA A 296 52.17 -37.54 2.54
C ALA A 296 51.42 -36.26 2.10
N PRO A 297 50.18 -36.37 1.59
CA PRO A 297 49.38 -35.19 1.31
C PRO A 297 49.14 -34.40 2.61
N ALA A 298 49.34 -33.09 2.54
CA ALA A 298 49.16 -32.18 3.66
C ALA A 298 47.75 -32.30 4.26
N PRO A 299 47.59 -32.27 5.60
CA PRO A 299 46.28 -32.25 6.22
C PRO A 299 45.53 -30.98 5.81
N SER A 300 44.28 -31.18 5.42
CA SER A 300 43.29 -30.13 5.18
C SER A 300 43.24 -29.17 6.37
N VAL A 301 43.57 -27.91 6.10
CA VAL A 301 43.24 -26.80 7.00
C VAL A 301 41.73 -26.82 7.23
N PRO A 302 41.24 -26.82 8.49
CA PRO A 302 39.84 -26.52 8.75
C PRO A 302 39.62 -25.10 8.24
N ARG A 303 38.72 -24.97 7.25
CA ARG A 303 38.18 -23.69 6.80
C ARG A 303 37.60 -23.02 8.04
N GLY A 304 38.36 -22.08 8.60
CA GLY A 304 37.93 -21.28 9.73
C GLY A 304 36.60 -20.64 9.37
N GLY A 305 35.59 -20.94 10.18
CA GLY A 305 34.32 -20.22 10.16
C GLY A 305 34.63 -18.76 10.46
N ASN A 306 34.69 -17.96 9.41
CA ASN A 306 34.80 -16.53 9.51
C ASN A 306 33.42 -16.06 9.99
N SER A 307 33.29 -15.89 11.30
CA SER A 307 32.16 -15.20 11.93
C SER A 307 32.24 -13.71 11.54
N SER A 308 31.95 -13.42 10.28
CA SER A 308 31.24 -12.19 9.95
C SER A 308 29.78 -12.45 10.27
N ASP A 309 29.09 -11.49 10.86
CA ASP A 309 27.66 -11.51 11.12
C ASP A 309 26.88 -11.85 9.82
N ASP A 310 26.75 -13.15 9.52
CA ASP A 310 26.07 -13.65 8.34
C ASP A 310 24.59 -13.43 8.56
N PHE A 311 24.12 -12.32 8.01
CA PHE A 311 22.70 -12.05 7.89
C PHE A 311 22.05 -13.24 7.18
N ASN A 312 21.35 -14.08 7.96
CA ASN A 312 20.73 -15.30 7.48
C ASN A 312 19.55 -14.93 6.57
N TRP A 313 19.85 -14.82 5.28
CA TRP A 313 18.92 -14.37 4.27
C TRP A 313 17.70 -15.29 4.13
N GLU A 314 17.91 -16.61 4.19
CA GLU A 314 16.82 -17.59 4.10
C GLU A 314 15.86 -17.45 5.27
N GLN A 315 16.39 -17.30 6.48
CA GLN A 315 15.60 -17.07 7.68
C GLN A 315 14.90 -15.70 7.65
N TRP A 316 15.56 -14.67 7.14
CA TRP A 316 14.95 -13.35 6.98
C TRP A 316 13.82 -13.37 5.95
N LEU A 317 13.98 -14.06 4.82
CA LEU A 317 12.91 -14.23 3.83
C LEU A 317 11.72 -14.97 4.43
N GLN A 318 11.97 -16.03 5.21
CA GLN A 318 10.93 -16.81 5.87
C GLN A 318 10.17 -16.02 6.94
N THR A 319 10.85 -15.15 7.70
CA THR A 319 10.22 -14.28 8.70
C THR A 319 9.49 -13.08 8.09
N GLN A 320 9.81 -12.70 6.85
CA GLN A 320 9.21 -11.57 6.12
C GLN A 320 8.09 -11.98 5.16
N VAL A 321 7.78 -13.28 5.04
CA VAL A 321 6.52 -13.72 4.41
C VAL A 321 5.40 -13.18 5.29
N PRO A 322 4.51 -12.30 4.79
CA PRO A 322 3.39 -11.84 5.59
C PRO A 322 2.65 -13.09 6.04
N LEU A 323 2.46 -13.22 7.36
CA LEU A 323 1.57 -14.22 7.95
C LEU A 323 0.24 -14.11 7.19
N GLY A 324 0.06 -14.98 6.21
CA GLY A 324 -1.12 -15.03 5.39
C GLY A 324 -2.27 -15.36 6.32
N ASN A 325 -3.11 -14.36 6.59
CA ASN A 325 -4.44 -14.47 7.15
C ASN A 325 -4.63 -15.67 8.10
N GLY A 326 -4.10 -15.56 9.31
CA GLY A 326 -4.44 -16.44 10.44
C GLY A 326 -5.86 -16.22 10.97
N CYS A 327 -6.81 -15.83 10.13
CA CYS A 327 -8.23 -15.81 10.46
C CYS A 327 -8.89 -16.81 9.49
N ASN A 328 -9.26 -17.96 10.03
CA ASN A 328 -10.15 -18.92 9.38
C ASN A 328 -11.43 -18.19 8.93
N SER A 329 -12.08 -18.66 7.86
CA SER A 329 -13.34 -18.14 7.28
C SER A 329 -14.52 -17.94 8.27
N ALA A 330 -14.36 -18.32 9.54
CA ALA A 330 -15.25 -18.11 10.68
C ALA A 330 -14.86 -16.93 11.60
N GLY A 331 -13.82 -16.15 11.28
CA GLY A 331 -13.57 -14.85 11.94
C GLY A 331 -12.93 -14.90 13.34
N VAL A 332 -12.23 -15.97 13.71
CA VAL A 332 -11.44 -16.01 14.95
C VAL A 332 -9.96 -15.87 14.62
N CYS A 333 -9.34 -14.82 15.12
CA CYS A 333 -7.90 -14.60 15.01
C CYS A 333 -7.27 -14.90 16.38
N ALA A 334 -6.29 -15.81 16.42
CA ALA A 334 -5.64 -16.23 17.66
C ALA A 334 -4.82 -15.08 18.25
N ILE A 335 -5.07 -14.77 19.52
CA ILE A 335 -4.27 -13.85 20.33
C ILE A 335 -3.02 -14.63 20.74
N GLY A 336 -1.89 -14.32 20.12
CA GLY A 336 -0.55 -14.72 20.56
C GLY A 336 0.11 -13.56 21.27
#